data_AF-W6NHJ7-F1
#
_entry.id   AF-W6NHJ7-F1
#
_cell.length_a   1.000
_cell.length_b   1.000
_cell.length_c   1.000
_cell.angle_alpha   90.00
_cell.angle_beta   90.00
_cell.angle_gamma   90.00
#
_symmetry.space_group_name_H-M   'P 1'
#
loop_
_entity.id
_entity.type
_entity.pdbx_description
1 polymer ?
#
loop_
_entity_poly.entity_id
_entity_poly.type
_entity_poly.pdbx_seq_one_letter_code
_entity_poly.pdbx_strand_id
1 'polypeptide(L)'
;AKPMDSIVQAGTQVQQLINFVCVQEFGRMPIMQIKFNYTDRAGQPHSFDKSVYLPVFINKFFEPTEMSSEQFFARWKALGQPSQECQKIFPAKQSMDPALVTQKLVGLGAKLLANVDPNPDNYVCAGIIHTQTQQIGTLIRLEPNKQAKMYRLTVRSSKDTLSAYLVEALVEQF
;
A
#
# COMPACT_ATOMS: atom_id res chain seq x y z
N ALA A 1 12.85 -16.83 -11.53
CA ALA A 1 12.80 -16.11 -12.83
C ALA A 1 13.90 -16.69 -13.73
N LYS A 2 13.73 -16.70 -15.06
CA LYS A 2 14.84 -17.06 -15.95
C LYS A 2 15.99 -16.05 -15.74
N PRO A 3 17.26 -16.49 -15.75
CA PRO A 3 18.40 -15.58 -15.69
C PRO A 3 18.34 -14.58 -16.84
N MET A 4 18.66 -13.32 -16.54
CA MET A 4 18.83 -12.29 -17.57
C MET A 4 20.18 -12.48 -18.25
N ASP A 5 20.29 -12.07 -19.52
CA ASP A 5 21.61 -11.95 -20.16
C ASP A 5 22.47 -10.99 -19.34
N SER A 6 23.74 -11.35 -19.12
CA SER A 6 24.69 -10.55 -18.36
C SER A 6 25.23 -9.36 -19.17
N ILE A 7 24.99 -9.32 -20.48
CA ILE A 7 25.41 -8.25 -21.37
C ILE A 7 24.18 -7.51 -21.91
N VAL A 8 24.08 -6.21 -21.58
CA VAL A 8 23.11 -5.30 -22.17
C VAL A 8 23.83 -4.40 -23.16
N GLN A 9 23.51 -4.55 -24.44
CA GLN A 9 24.12 -3.77 -25.52
C GLN A 9 23.74 -2.29 -25.42
N ALA A 10 24.63 -1.41 -25.89
CA ALA A 10 24.35 0.02 -25.93
C ALA A 10 23.09 0.30 -26.77
N GLY A 11 22.16 1.09 -26.21
CA GLY A 11 20.91 1.44 -26.87
C GLY A 11 19.82 0.36 -26.83
N THR A 12 20.03 -0.76 -26.13
CA THR A 12 19.01 -1.79 -25.96
C THR A 12 18.38 -1.76 -24.57
N GLN A 13 17.21 -2.40 -24.44
CA GLN A 13 16.52 -2.60 -23.19
C GLN A 13 16.27 -4.09 -22.98
N VAL A 14 16.45 -4.53 -21.74
CA VAL A 14 16.12 -5.88 -21.29
C VAL A 14 15.04 -5.80 -20.22
N GLN A 15 14.19 -6.82 -20.15
CA GLN A 15 13.10 -6.91 -19.18
C GLN A 15 13.22 -8.20 -18.38
N GLN A 16 13.06 -8.09 -17.06
CA GLN A 16 12.95 -9.24 -16.17
C GLN A 16 11.56 -9.29 -15.55
N LEU A 17 10.85 -10.40 -15.80
CA LEU A 17 9.58 -10.68 -15.12
C LEU A 17 9.87 -11.27 -13.73
N ILE A 18 9.37 -10.60 -12.69
CA ILE A 18 9.50 -11.04 -11.30
C ILE A 18 8.10 -11.34 -10.77
N ASN A 19 7.88 -12.60 -10.40
CA ASN A 19 6.62 -13.04 -9.78
C ASN A 19 6.75 -12.91 -8.26
N PHE A 20 5.78 -12.22 -7.64
CA PHE A 20 5.70 -12.09 -6.19
C PHE A 20 4.61 -12.99 -5.65
N VAL A 21 4.89 -13.63 -4.52
CA VAL A 21 3.92 -14.40 -3.74
C VAL A 21 3.96 -13.87 -2.31
N CYS A 22 2.83 -13.39 -1.80
CA CYS A 22 2.75 -12.94 -0.42
C CYS A 22 2.62 -14.16 0.50
N VAL A 23 3.71 -14.53 1.17
CA VAL A 23 3.71 -15.66 2.11
C VAL A 23 3.01 -15.26 3.41
N GLN A 24 3.35 -14.09 3.95
CA GLN A 24 2.82 -13.50 5.18
C GLN A 24 2.80 -11.97 5.06
N GLU A 25 2.17 -11.27 6.00
CA GLU A 25 2.17 -9.81 6.03
C GLU A 25 3.59 -9.25 6.20
N PHE A 26 3.85 -8.11 5.57
CA PHE A 26 5.16 -7.46 5.61
C PHE A 26 5.01 -5.94 5.66
N GLY A 27 5.91 -5.28 6.38
CA GLY A 27 5.97 -3.82 6.47
C GLY A 27 7.17 -3.21 5.74
N ARG A 28 8.06 -4.04 5.19
CA ARG A 28 9.28 -3.58 4.49
C ARG A 28 9.19 -3.86 3.01
N MET A 29 9.51 -2.85 2.20
CA MET A 29 9.61 -3.03 0.75
C MET A 29 10.78 -3.95 0.39
N PRO A 30 10.61 -4.87 -0.57
CA PRO A 30 11.72 -5.62 -1.13
C PRO A 30 12.78 -4.68 -1.72
N ILE A 31 14.05 -5.08 -1.64
CA ILE A 31 15.17 -4.32 -2.22
C ILE A 31 15.69 -5.08 -3.44
N MET A 32 15.87 -4.37 -4.55
CA MET A 32 16.59 -4.85 -5.72
C MET A 32 17.97 -4.20 -5.76
N GLN A 33 19.01 -5.04 -5.84
CA GLN A 33 20.36 -4.57 -6.08
C GLN A 33 20.70 -4.73 -7.56
N ILE A 34 21.15 -3.65 -8.18
CA ILE A 34 21.55 -3.61 -9.58
C ILE A 34 23.06 -3.39 -9.62
N LYS A 35 23.78 -4.36 -10.19
CA LYS A 35 25.23 -4.30 -10.37
C LYS A 35 25.61 -4.59 -11.81
N PHE A 36 26.46 -3.75 -12.40
CA PHE A 36 27.07 -4.02 -13.70
C PHE A 36 28.32 -3.17 -13.89
N ASN A 37 29.20 -3.60 -14.79
CA ASN A 37 30.33 -2.82 -15.24
C ASN A 37 30.01 -2.22 -16.61
N TYR A 38 30.50 -1.03 -16.90
CA TYR A 38 30.36 -0.40 -18.21
C TYR A 38 31.60 0.42 -18.55
N THR A 39 31.80 0.67 -19.83
CA THR A 39 32.82 1.60 -20.31
C THR A 39 32.11 2.86 -20.79
N ASP A 40 32.57 4.02 -20.34
CA ASP A 40 31.98 5.29 -20.76
C ASP A 40 32.42 5.71 -22.18
N ARG A 41 31.95 6.87 -22.63
CA ARG A 41 32.28 7.41 -23.96
C ARG A 41 33.76 7.76 -24.13
N ALA A 42 34.50 7.94 -23.04
CA ALA A 42 35.93 8.21 -23.04
C ALA A 42 36.79 6.94 -22.99
N GLY A 43 36.16 5.75 -22.95
CA GLY A 43 36.87 4.48 -22.84
C GLY A 43 37.26 4.11 -21.39
N GLN A 44 36.80 4.85 -20.38
CA GLN A 44 37.10 4.56 -18.99
C GLN A 44 36.16 3.49 -18.44
N PRO A 45 36.68 2.44 -17.76
CA PRO A 45 35.86 1.45 -17.10
C PRO A 45 35.25 1.99 -15.81
N HIS A 46 33.99 1.65 -15.57
CA HIS A 46 33.21 2.03 -14.40
C HIS A 46 32.43 0.83 -13.86
N SER A 47 32.11 0.89 -12.56
CA SER A 47 31.22 -0.05 -11.90
C SER A 47 30.01 0.67 -11.33
N PHE A 48 28.83 0.13 -11.61
CA PHE A 48 27.58 0.54 -11.02
C PHE A 48 27.16 -0.49 -9.97
N ASP A 49 26.89 -0.05 -8.75
CA ASP A 49 26.32 -0.87 -7.67
C ASP A 49 25.37 0.00 -6.85
N LYS A 50 24.06 -0.22 -7.03
CA LYS A 50 23.01 0.52 -6.31
C LYS A 50 21.89 -0.41 -5.87
N SER A 51 21.35 -0.11 -4.70
CA SER A 51 20.14 -0.75 -4.16
C SER A 51 18.97 0.20 -4.28
N VAL A 52 17.84 -0.31 -4.76
CA VAL A 52 16.57 0.43 -4.88
C VAL A 52 15.45 -0.35 -4.19
N TYR A 53 14.51 0.36 -3.57
CA TYR A 53 13.28 -0.26 -3.08
C TYR A 53 12.35 -0.57 -4.25
N LEU A 54 11.82 -1.78 -4.29
CA LEU A 54 10.74 -2.13 -5.20
C LEU A 54 9.41 -1.67 -4.60
N PRO A 55 8.52 -1.05 -5.38
CA PRO A 55 7.23 -0.53 -4.91
C PRO A 55 6.20 -1.65 -4.72
N VAL A 56 6.59 -2.72 -4.03
CA VAL A 56 5.73 -3.83 -3.64
C VAL A 56 5.36 -3.65 -2.18
N PHE A 57 4.08 -3.41 -1.96
CA PHE A 57 3.49 -3.11 -0.66
C PHE A 57 2.39 -4.12 -0.35
N ILE A 58 2.09 -4.31 0.94
CA ILE A 58 1.11 -5.31 1.38
C ILE A 58 -0.29 -5.08 0.80
N ASN A 59 -0.66 -3.83 0.48
CA ASN A 59 -1.95 -3.50 -0.13
C ASN A 59 -2.11 -4.05 -1.56
N LYS A 60 -1.03 -4.46 -2.25
CA LYS A 60 -1.13 -5.10 -3.57
C LYS A 60 -1.78 -6.49 -3.53
N PHE A 61 -1.97 -7.05 -2.34
CA PHE A 61 -2.58 -8.36 -2.12
C PHE A 61 -4.00 -8.27 -1.57
N PHE A 62 -4.65 -7.10 -1.69
CA PHE A 62 -6.06 -6.95 -1.37
C PHE A 62 -6.96 -7.66 -2.39
N GLU A 63 -7.94 -8.38 -1.88
CA GLU A 63 -9.21 -8.68 -2.54
C GLU A 63 -10.26 -7.66 -2.05
N PRO A 64 -10.85 -6.84 -2.94
CA PRO A 64 -11.89 -5.88 -2.57
C PRO A 64 -13.12 -6.58 -2.00
N THR A 65 -13.68 -6.08 -0.90
CA THR A 65 -14.88 -6.67 -0.29
C THR A 65 -16.03 -5.67 -0.22
N GLU A 66 -17.11 -5.94 -0.95
CA GLU A 66 -18.37 -5.19 -0.84
C GLU A 66 -19.12 -5.61 0.43
N MET A 67 -19.73 -4.64 1.12
CA MET A 67 -20.61 -4.92 2.26
C MET A 67 -21.52 -3.73 2.56
N SER A 68 -22.63 -3.99 3.26
CA SER A 68 -23.54 -2.93 3.72
C SER A 68 -22.95 -2.13 4.89
N SER A 69 -23.57 -0.98 5.21
CA SER A 69 -23.18 -0.18 6.38
C SER A 69 -23.29 -0.97 7.69
N GLU A 70 -24.36 -1.75 7.85
CA GLU A 70 -24.59 -2.58 9.04
C GLU A 70 -23.50 -3.64 9.19
N GLN A 71 -23.14 -4.31 8.09
CA GLN A 71 -22.08 -5.32 8.07
C GLN A 71 -20.72 -4.70 8.38
N PHE A 72 -20.42 -3.54 7.78
CA PHE A 72 -19.18 -2.81 8.03
C PHE A 72 -19.05 -2.47 9.52
N PHE A 73 -20.05 -1.82 10.12
CA PHE A 73 -19.96 -1.40 11.52
C PHE A 73 -20.02 -2.57 12.50
N ALA A 74 -20.69 -3.67 12.16
CA ALA A 74 -20.64 -4.90 12.96
C ALA A 74 -19.20 -5.45 13.01
N ARG A 75 -18.54 -5.57 11.85
CA ARG A 75 -17.14 -6.03 11.75
C ARG A 75 -16.17 -5.02 12.37
N TRP A 76 -16.40 -3.73 12.16
CA TRP A 76 -15.62 -2.65 12.76
C TRP A 76 -15.60 -2.79 14.27
N LYS A 77 -16.78 -2.93 14.91
CA LYS A 77 -16.89 -3.14 16.35
C LYS A 77 -16.21 -4.43 16.82
N ALA A 78 -16.32 -5.51 16.06
CA ALA A 78 -15.66 -6.77 16.38
C ALA A 78 -14.13 -6.68 16.36
N LEU A 79 -13.55 -5.88 15.45
CA LEU A 79 -12.13 -5.57 15.38
C LEU A 79 -11.74 -4.39 16.29
N GLY A 80 -12.21 -4.40 17.54
CA GLY A 80 -12.07 -3.29 18.49
C GLY A 80 -10.91 -3.42 19.49
N GLN A 81 -10.13 -4.50 19.43
CA GLN A 81 -9.03 -4.69 20.40
C GLN A 81 -7.91 -3.69 20.14
N PRO A 82 -7.21 -3.18 21.19
CA PRO A 82 -6.13 -2.21 21.02
C PRO A 82 -5.01 -2.66 20.07
N SER A 83 -4.75 -3.97 19.98
CA SER A 83 -3.74 -4.51 19.06
C SER A 83 -4.20 -4.60 17.60
N GLN A 84 -5.52 -4.60 17.36
CA GLN A 84 -6.13 -4.71 16.03
C GLN A 84 -6.36 -3.35 15.38
N GLU A 85 -6.34 -2.27 16.16
CA GLU A 85 -6.53 -0.90 15.68
C GLU A 85 -5.20 -0.15 15.62
N CYS A 86 -4.97 0.56 14.52
CA CYS A 86 -3.96 1.62 14.46
C CYS A 86 -4.61 2.89 13.93
N GLN A 87 -4.37 4.01 14.61
CA GLN A 87 -4.89 5.32 14.24
C GLN A 87 -3.76 6.35 14.19
N LYS A 88 -3.75 7.20 13.16
CA LYS A 88 -2.89 8.39 13.09
C LYS A 88 -3.68 9.61 12.67
N ILE A 89 -3.38 10.74 13.31
CA ILE A 89 -3.81 12.07 12.90
C ILE A 89 -2.59 12.78 12.33
N PHE A 90 -2.67 13.29 11.10
CA PHE A 90 -1.52 13.83 10.38
C PHE A 90 -1.92 14.96 9.42
N PRO A 91 -1.01 15.91 9.12
CA PRO A 91 -1.29 16.98 8.16
C PRO A 91 -1.39 16.42 6.75
N ALA A 92 -2.30 16.97 5.95
CA ALA A 92 -2.40 16.65 4.53
C ALA A 92 -1.11 17.07 3.81
N LYS A 93 -0.46 16.13 3.13
CA LYS A 93 0.73 16.41 2.28
C LYS A 93 0.33 16.96 0.92
N GLN A 94 -0.91 16.70 0.48
CA GLN A 94 -1.44 17.12 -0.81
C GLN A 94 -2.85 17.74 -0.68
N SER A 95 -3.40 18.20 -1.80
CA SER A 95 -4.77 18.72 -1.84
C SER A 95 -5.78 17.69 -1.33
N MET A 96 -6.71 18.11 -0.47
CA MET A 96 -7.82 17.29 0.02
C MET A 96 -9.02 17.28 -0.93
N ASP A 97 -8.77 17.41 -2.24
CA ASP A 97 -9.80 17.34 -3.28
C ASP A 97 -10.43 15.93 -3.29
N PRO A 98 -11.77 15.81 -3.12
CA PRO A 98 -12.46 14.53 -3.10
C PRO A 98 -12.11 13.62 -4.27
N ALA A 99 -11.96 14.15 -5.49
CA ALA A 99 -11.65 13.34 -6.66
C ALA A 99 -10.27 12.66 -6.54
N LEU A 100 -9.26 13.41 -6.06
CA LEU A 100 -7.91 12.89 -5.84
C LEU A 100 -7.87 11.88 -4.70
N VAL A 101 -8.61 12.14 -3.61
CA VAL A 101 -8.70 11.21 -2.47
C VAL A 101 -9.35 9.90 -2.90
N THR A 102 -10.48 9.97 -3.62
CA THR A 102 -11.16 8.80 -4.19
C THR A 102 -10.24 8.02 -5.13
N GLN A 103 -9.51 8.69 -6.04
CA GLN A 103 -8.58 8.03 -6.95
C GLN A 103 -7.51 7.23 -6.19
N LYS A 104 -6.91 7.81 -5.15
CA LYS A 104 -5.91 7.14 -4.31
C LYS A 104 -6.50 5.94 -3.57
N LEU A 105 -7.69 6.09 -3.00
CA LEU A 105 -8.36 5.01 -2.26
C LEU A 105 -8.77 3.85 -3.16
N VAL A 106 -9.25 4.13 -4.39
CA VAL A 106 -9.52 3.09 -5.40
C VAL A 106 -8.23 2.36 -5.81
N GLY A 107 -7.11 3.08 -5.92
CA GLY A 107 -5.80 2.51 -6.20
C GLY A 107 -5.19 1.66 -5.08
N LEU A 108 -5.80 1.66 -3.88
CA LEU A 108 -5.33 0.88 -2.73
C LEU A 108 -5.46 -0.63 -2.95
N GLY A 109 -6.44 -1.06 -3.72
CA GLY A 109 -6.81 -2.48 -3.92
C GLY A 109 -7.95 -2.95 -3.00
N ALA A 110 -8.27 -2.21 -1.93
CA ALA A 110 -9.48 -2.43 -1.15
C ALA A 110 -10.71 -1.81 -1.83
N LYS A 111 -11.91 -2.28 -1.48
CA LYS A 111 -13.16 -1.71 -1.97
C LYS A 111 -13.44 -0.40 -1.24
N LEU A 112 -13.58 0.70 -1.97
CA LEU A 112 -14.16 1.94 -1.46
C LEU A 112 -15.69 1.78 -1.37
N LEU A 113 -16.24 1.90 -0.17
CA LEU A 113 -17.66 1.70 0.10
C LEU A 113 -18.39 3.06 0.14
N ALA A 114 -19.47 3.17 -0.62
CA ALA A 114 -20.31 4.38 -0.64
C ALA A 114 -21.37 4.33 0.46
N ASN A 115 -21.70 5.49 1.04
CA ASN A 115 -22.81 5.66 1.99
C ASN A 115 -22.72 4.75 3.25
N VAL A 116 -21.50 4.39 3.67
CA VAL A 116 -21.29 3.61 4.90
C VAL A 116 -21.17 4.53 6.12
N ASP A 117 -20.24 5.48 6.08
CA ASP A 117 -20.08 6.45 7.17
C ASP A 117 -21.25 7.44 7.19
N PRO A 118 -21.86 7.72 8.36
CA PRO A 118 -22.87 8.77 8.47
C PRO A 118 -22.37 10.15 8.06
N ASN A 119 -21.07 10.42 8.18
CA ASN A 119 -20.46 11.64 7.67
C ASN A 119 -20.06 11.45 6.19
N PRO A 120 -20.68 12.15 5.24
CA PRO A 120 -20.40 11.99 3.80
C PRO A 120 -19.01 12.48 3.38
N ASP A 121 -18.32 13.27 4.21
CA ASP A 121 -16.93 13.68 3.94
C ASP A 121 -15.90 12.57 4.28
N ASN A 122 -16.31 11.55 5.04
CA ASN A 122 -15.46 10.44 5.41
C ASN A 122 -15.43 9.35 4.32
N TYR A 123 -14.30 8.67 4.22
CA TYR A 123 -14.13 7.54 3.31
C TYR A 123 -13.95 6.26 4.09
N VAL A 124 -14.55 5.19 3.57
CA VAL A 124 -14.48 3.86 4.17
C VAL A 124 -14.06 2.85 3.12
N CYS A 125 -13.04 2.05 3.43
CA CYS A 125 -12.62 0.95 2.58
C CYS A 125 -12.67 -0.40 3.34
N ALA A 126 -12.94 -1.47 2.60
CA ALA A 126 -12.89 -2.82 3.12
C ALA A 126 -12.25 -3.81 2.12
N GLY A 127 -11.49 -4.75 2.65
CA GLY A 127 -10.88 -5.79 1.84
C GLY A 127 -10.29 -6.91 2.69
N ILE A 128 -9.91 -7.98 2.02
CA ILE A 128 -9.19 -9.10 2.62
C ILE A 128 -7.80 -9.11 2.00
N ILE A 129 -6.75 -9.13 2.82
CA ILE A 129 -5.39 -9.36 2.31
C ILE A 129 -5.16 -10.86 2.25
N HIS A 130 -4.83 -11.36 1.06
CA HIS A 130 -4.53 -12.77 0.84
C HIS A 130 -3.03 -13.01 0.94
N THR A 131 -2.63 -13.80 1.93
CA THR A 131 -1.29 -14.39 2.01
C THR A 131 -1.41 -15.91 1.86
N GLN A 132 -0.28 -16.60 1.68
CA GLN A 132 -0.30 -18.07 1.67
C GLN A 132 -0.70 -18.67 3.02
N THR A 133 -0.42 -17.96 4.13
CA THR A 133 -0.65 -18.45 5.48
C THR A 133 -2.00 -18.06 6.07
N GLN A 134 -2.60 -16.95 5.61
CA GLN A 134 -3.82 -16.41 6.20
C GLN A 134 -4.59 -15.47 5.26
N GLN A 135 -5.88 -15.30 5.56
CA GLN A 135 -6.73 -14.24 5.02
C GLN A 135 -6.95 -13.19 6.11
N ILE A 136 -6.59 -11.94 5.82
CA ILE A 136 -6.57 -10.89 6.83
C ILE A 136 -7.65 -9.85 6.50
N GLY A 137 -8.76 -9.91 7.22
CA GLY A 137 -9.84 -8.94 7.08
C GLY A 137 -9.39 -7.57 7.57
N THR A 138 -9.49 -6.56 6.70
CA THR A 138 -9.01 -5.20 6.99
C THR A 138 -10.08 -4.17 6.63
N LEU A 139 -10.33 -3.26 7.56
CA LEU A 139 -11.25 -2.13 7.43
C LEU A 139 -10.50 -0.83 7.62
N ILE A 140 -10.81 0.17 6.82
CA ILE A 140 -10.10 1.46 6.78
C ILE A 140 -11.14 2.57 6.84
N ARG A 141 -10.89 3.57 7.68
CA ARG A 141 -11.67 4.80 7.77
C ARG A 141 -10.74 6.00 7.67
N LEU A 142 -10.98 6.86 6.69
CA LEU A 142 -10.23 8.10 6.49
C LEU A 142 -11.18 9.28 6.69
N GLU A 143 -10.84 10.15 7.65
CA GLU A 143 -11.68 11.27 8.08
C GLU A 143 -10.93 12.59 7.80
N PRO A 144 -11.25 13.30 6.71
CA PRO A 144 -10.66 14.59 6.37
C PRO A 144 -11.19 15.71 7.28
N ASN A 145 -10.29 16.53 7.82
CA ASN A 145 -10.62 17.84 8.39
C ASN A 145 -10.07 18.95 7.48
N LYS A 146 -10.92 19.44 6.57
CA LYS A 146 -10.55 20.47 5.56
C LYS A 146 -10.13 21.80 6.18
N GLN A 147 -10.71 22.17 7.34
CA GLN A 147 -10.37 23.43 8.02
C GLN A 147 -8.97 23.38 8.65
N ALA A 148 -8.67 22.28 9.35
CA ALA A 148 -7.37 22.08 9.99
C ALA A 148 -6.29 21.58 9.00
N LYS A 149 -6.67 21.18 7.79
CA LYS A 149 -5.82 20.50 6.80
C LYS A 149 -5.16 19.24 7.38
N MET A 150 -5.94 18.47 8.14
CA MET A 150 -5.50 17.23 8.79
C MET A 150 -6.36 16.06 8.31
N TYR A 151 -5.81 14.86 8.36
CA TYR A 151 -6.54 13.61 8.25
C TYR A 151 -6.50 12.87 9.58
N ARG A 152 -7.57 12.14 9.90
CA ARG A 152 -7.54 11.02 10.84
C ARG A 152 -7.73 9.73 10.05
N LEU A 153 -6.72 8.88 10.06
CA LEU A 153 -6.76 7.55 9.44
C LEU A 153 -6.81 6.50 10.52
N THR A 154 -7.78 5.60 10.43
CA THR A 154 -7.91 4.44 11.32
C THR A 154 -7.97 3.17 10.48
N VAL A 155 -7.10 2.21 10.78
CA VAL A 155 -7.10 0.87 10.18
C VAL A 155 -7.36 -0.15 11.28
N ARG A 156 -8.33 -1.03 11.04
CA ARG A 156 -8.65 -2.19 11.88
C ARG A 156 -8.43 -3.47 11.10
N SER A 157 -7.71 -4.43 11.67
CA SER A 157 -7.30 -5.66 11.01
C SER A 157 -7.44 -6.85 11.95
N SER A 158 -7.74 -8.03 11.41
CA SER A 158 -7.67 -9.29 12.17
C SER A 158 -6.23 -9.74 12.49
N LYS A 159 -5.22 -9.03 11.99
CA LYS A 159 -3.80 -9.22 12.29
C LYS A 159 -3.16 -7.93 12.76
N ASP A 160 -2.62 -7.96 13.98
CA ASP A 160 -2.14 -6.79 14.73
C ASP A 160 -1.05 -5.99 14.01
N THR A 161 -0.06 -6.69 13.45
CA THR A 161 1.07 -6.09 12.71
C THR A 161 0.63 -5.33 11.46
N LEU A 162 -0.44 -5.79 10.80
CA LEU A 162 -0.88 -5.25 9.53
C LEU A 162 -1.46 -3.83 9.67
N SER A 163 -2.23 -3.56 10.73
CA SER A 163 -2.84 -2.24 10.94
C SER A 163 -1.77 -1.15 10.99
N ALA A 164 -0.68 -1.39 11.71
CA ALA A 164 0.44 -0.45 11.79
C ALA A 164 1.12 -0.22 10.44
N TYR A 165 1.43 -1.29 9.70
CA TYR A 165 2.10 -1.19 8.40
C TYR A 165 1.27 -0.44 7.36
N LEU A 166 -0.04 -0.70 7.31
CA LEU A 166 -0.94 -0.01 6.39
C LEU A 166 -1.11 1.46 6.76
N VAL A 167 -1.25 1.79 8.04
CA VAL A 167 -1.33 3.20 8.47
C VAL A 167 -0.05 3.95 8.08
N GLU A 168 1.13 3.38 8.32
CA GLU A 168 2.39 4.00 7.92
C GLU A 168 2.49 4.22 6.41
N ALA A 169 2.13 3.21 5.61
CA ALA A 169 2.16 3.33 4.15
C ALA A 169 1.15 4.36 3.62
N LEU A 170 -0.06 4.41 4.19
CA LEU A 170 -1.14 5.27 3.73
C LEU A 170 -0.95 6.73 4.14
N VAL A 171 -0.39 7.01 5.31
CA VAL A 171 -0.06 8.38 5.74
C VAL A 171 0.86 9.08 4.73
N GLU A 172 1.75 8.34 4.08
CA GLU A 172 2.63 8.89 3.05
C GLU A 172 1.90 9.29 1.75
N GLN A 173 0.66 8.84 1.56
CA GLN A 173 -0.09 9.07 0.33
C GLN A 173 -1.04 10.29 0.40
N PHE A 174 -1.35 10.82 1.58
CA PHE A 174 -2.37 11.87 1.76
C PHE A 174 -1.76 13.14 2.35
#